data_AF-A0A1G1WEX7-F1
#
_entry.id   AF-A0A1G1WEX7-F1
#
_cell.length_a   1.000
_cell.length_b   1.000
_cell.length_c   1.000
_cell.angle_alpha   90.00
_cell.angle_beta   90.00
_cell.angle_gamma   90.00
#
_symmetry.space_group_name_H-M   'P 1'
#
loop_
_entity.id
_entity.type
_entity.pdbx_description
1 polymer ?
#
loop_
_entity_poly.entity_id
_entity_poly.type
_entity_poly.pdbx_seq_one_letter_code
_entity_poly.pdbx_strand_id
1 'polypeptide(L)'
;MIRKGAKQDKPKSFYKSLVTFLIIAVLSVSFARVIFANILATSGQQLAAANQKVSILNEENQDLENRISTLKSLTRVEKTATKKGFVKTKNVEVLSPAGPIANK
;
A
#
# COMPACT_ATOMS: atom_id res chain seq x y z
N MET A 1 -60.14 62.37 17.86
CA MET A 1 -58.94 61.83 18.52
C MET A 1 -58.26 60.85 17.56
N ILE A 2 -57.11 61.22 17.00
CA ILE A 2 -56.48 60.56 15.84
C ILE A 2 -55.77 59.28 16.30
N ARG A 3 -56.20 58.11 15.81
CA ARG A 3 -55.47 56.83 15.98
C ARG A 3 -54.29 56.80 15.01
N LYS A 4 -53.08 57.05 15.51
CA LYS A 4 -51.84 56.85 14.75
C LYS A 4 -51.64 55.36 14.49
N GLY A 5 -51.52 55.01 13.21
CA GLY A 5 -51.36 53.65 12.72
C GLY A 5 -50.06 53.01 13.17
N ALA A 6 -50.14 51.74 13.55
CA ALA A 6 -49.00 50.87 13.70
C ALA A 6 -48.50 50.47 12.30
N LYS A 7 -47.42 51.08 11.82
CA LYS A 7 -46.69 50.57 10.66
C LYS A 7 -45.90 49.34 11.08
N GLN A 8 -46.40 48.17 10.68
CA GLN A 8 -45.73 46.89 10.89
C GLN A 8 -44.78 46.62 9.72
N ASP A 9 -43.66 47.34 9.68
CA ASP A 9 -42.59 47.09 8.72
C ASP A 9 -41.76 45.90 9.20
N LYS A 10 -41.99 44.68 8.69
CA LYS A 10 -41.03 43.54 8.69
C LYS A 10 -41.59 42.33 7.94
N PRO A 11 -41.14 42.08 6.70
CA PRO A 11 -40.57 40.74 6.46
C PRO A 11 -39.27 40.72 5.63
N LYS A 12 -38.91 41.80 4.93
CA LYS A 12 -37.72 41.83 4.04
C LYS A 12 -36.38 41.59 4.74
N SER A 13 -36.27 41.93 6.03
CA SER A 13 -35.05 41.73 6.83
C SER A 13 -34.79 40.24 7.13
N PHE A 14 -35.86 39.48 7.41
CA PHE A 14 -35.75 38.07 7.78
C PHE A 14 -35.27 37.21 6.60
N TYR A 15 -35.83 37.45 5.40
CA TYR A 15 -35.39 36.75 4.19
C TYR A 15 -33.94 37.08 3.83
N LYS A 16 -33.51 38.33 3.98
CA LYS A 16 -32.09 38.71 3.78
C LYS A 16 -31.17 37.97 4.76
N SER A 17 -31.52 37.92 6.05
CA SER A 17 -30.72 37.19 7.05
C SER A 17 -30.67 35.69 6.77
N LEU A 18 -31.77 35.09 6.31
CA LEU A 18 -31.84 33.67 5.96
C LEU A 18 -30.95 33.36 4.76
N VAL A 19 -31.00 34.18 3.71
CA VAL A 19 -30.15 34.03 2.52
C VAL A 19 -28.67 34.19 2.88
N THR A 20 -28.32 35.19 3.70
CA THR A 20 -26.94 35.37 4.16
C THR A 20 -26.45 34.17 4.97
N PHE A 21 -27.27 33.62 5.87
CA PHE A 21 -26.93 32.42 6.62
C PHE A 21 -26.69 31.22 5.71
N LEU A 22 -27.54 31.03 4.69
CA LEU A 22 -27.43 29.95 3.71
C LEU A 22 -26.12 30.07 2.91
N ILE A 23 -25.74 31.28 2.50
CA ILE A 23 -24.48 31.54 1.81
C ILE A 23 -23.29 31.18 2.71
N ILE A 24 -23.31 31.60 3.98
CA ILE A 24 -22.24 31.28 4.94
C ILE A 24 -22.14 29.78 5.18
N ALA A 25 -23.27 29.07 5.28
CA ALA A 25 -23.30 27.63 5.44
C ALA A 25 -22.73 26.90 4.22
N VAL A 26 -23.05 27.35 3.00
CA VAL A 26 -22.49 26.77 1.77
C VAL A 26 -20.98 27.01 1.70
N LEU A 27 -20.53 28.21 2.06
CA LEU A 27 -19.10 28.53 2.10
C LEU A 27 -18.38 27.67 3.15
N SER A 28 -18.91 27.55 4.36
CA SER A 28 -18.28 26.76 5.44
C SER A 28 -18.15 25.29 5.08
N VAL A 29 -19.21 24.69 4.50
CA VAL A 29 -19.18 23.31 4.01
C VAL A 29 -18.17 23.14 2.88
N SER A 30 -18.07 24.12 1.97
CA SER A 30 -17.09 24.09 0.87
C SER A 30 -15.66 24.13 1.39
N PHE A 31 -15.37 25.01 2.35
CA PHE A 31 -14.06 25.08 3.01
C PHE A 31 -13.72 23.79 3.76
N ALA A 32 -14.67 23.26 4.53
CA ALA A 32 -14.49 21.99 5.23
C ALA A 32 -14.16 20.86 4.26
N ARG A 33 -14.86 20.78 3.12
CA ARG A 33 -14.61 19.77 2.08
C ARG A 33 -13.19 19.81 1.54
N VAL A 34 -12.64 21.01 1.30
CA VAL A 34 -11.26 21.16 0.82
C VAL A 34 -10.25 20.69 1.86
N ILE A 35 -10.46 21.04 3.14
CA ILE A 35 -9.59 20.61 4.24
C ILE A 35 -9.62 19.07 4.36
N PHE A 36 -10.82 18.48 4.39
CA PHE A 36 -10.97 17.02 4.45
C PHE A 36 -10.38 16.32 3.23
N ALA A 37 -10.52 16.89 2.03
CA ALA A 37 -9.92 16.33 0.83
C ALA A 37 -8.38 16.29 0.92
N ASN A 38 -7.75 17.35 1.43
CA ASN A 38 -6.31 17.40 1.62
C ASN A 38 -5.81 16.40 2.68
N ILE A 39 -6.54 16.28 3.80
CA ILE A 39 -6.24 15.29 4.83
C ILE A 39 -6.38 13.88 4.26
N LEU A 40 -7.48 13.61 3.56
CA LEU A 40 -7.75 12.29 2.99
C LEU A 40 -6.78 11.92 1.88
N ALA A 41 -6.34 12.87 1.05
CA ALA A 41 -5.30 12.65 0.05
C ALA A 41 -3.98 12.27 0.71
N THR A 42 -3.59 13.00 1.76
CA THR A 42 -2.35 12.74 2.51
C THR A 42 -2.41 11.39 3.24
N SER A 43 -3.49 11.13 3.96
CA SER A 43 -3.70 9.87 4.68
C SER A 43 -3.83 8.69 3.71
N GLY A 44 -4.50 8.87 2.58
CA GLY A 44 -4.63 7.87 1.52
C GLY A 44 -3.28 7.52 0.89
N GLN A 45 -2.43 8.52 0.64
CA GLN A 45 -1.08 8.30 0.13
C GLN A 45 -0.20 7.56 1.14
N GLN A 46 -0.26 7.92 2.43
CA GLN A 46 0.46 7.20 3.48
C GLN A 46 -0.02 5.76 3.63
N LEU A 47 -1.34 5.54 3.58
CA LEU A 47 -1.94 4.21 3.65
C LEU A 47 -1.55 3.36 2.43
N ALA A 48 -1.56 3.93 1.24
CA ALA A 48 -1.11 3.25 0.02
C ALA A 48 0.37 2.84 0.12
N ALA A 49 1.24 3.74 0.61
CA ALA A 49 2.66 3.44 0.81
C ALA A 49 2.87 2.33 1.87
N ALA A 50 2.09 2.34 2.96
CA ALA A 50 2.13 1.28 3.97
C ALA A 50 1.67 -0.07 3.39
N ASN A 51 0.56 -0.10 2.66
CA ASN A 51 0.05 -1.30 2.01
C ASN A 51 1.03 -1.86 0.98
N GLN A 52 1.71 -0.99 0.23
CA GLN A 52 2.73 -1.42 -0.72
C GLN A 52 3.91 -2.10 0.00
N LYS A 53 4.37 -1.54 1.12
CA LYS A 53 5.43 -2.18 1.94
C LYS A 53 4.99 -3.53 2.50
N VAL A 54 3.75 -3.64 2.97
CA VAL A 54 3.20 -4.92 3.45
C VAL A 54 3.15 -5.96 2.31
N SER A 55 2.77 -5.55 1.11
CA SER A 55 2.76 -6.43 -0.06
C SER A 55 4.16 -6.95 -0.40
N ILE A 56 5.17 -6.06 -0.43
CA ILE A 56 6.56 -6.43 -0.70
C ILE A 56 7.07 -7.41 0.36
N LEU A 57 6.84 -7.13 1.64
CA LEU A 57 7.29 -8.01 2.74
C LEU A 57 6.61 -9.39 2.68
N ASN A 58 5.35 -9.46 2.27
CA ASN A 58 4.67 -10.73 2.08
C ASN A 58 5.25 -11.53 0.92
N GLU A 59 5.59 -10.87 -0.18
CA GLU A 59 6.24 -11.51 -1.33
C GLU A 59 7.64 -12.02 -0.97
N GLU A 60 8.44 -11.21 -0.25
CA GLU A 60 9.75 -11.63 0.26
C GLU A 60 9.64 -12.83 1.21
N ASN A 61 8.67 -12.83 2.12
CA ASN A 61 8.42 -13.97 3.00
C ASN A 61 8.06 -15.24 2.22
N GLN A 62 7.24 -15.13 1.19
CA GLN A 62 6.90 -16.27 0.33
C GLN A 62 8.13 -16.79 -0.44
N ASP A 63 8.99 -15.91 -0.96
CA ASP A 63 10.25 -16.32 -1.61
C ASP A 63 11.17 -17.06 -0.62
N LEU A 64 11.30 -16.52 0.60
CA LEU A 64 12.08 -17.14 1.68
C LEU A 64 11.54 -18.52 2.05
N GLU A 65 10.22 -18.67 2.20
CA GLU A 65 9.59 -19.97 2.48
C GLU A 65 9.83 -20.97 1.35
N ASN A 66 9.75 -20.55 0.09
CA ASN A 66 10.02 -21.39 -1.07
C ASN A 66 11.50 -21.85 -1.10
N ARG A 67 12.44 -20.96 -0.81
CA ARG A 67 13.87 -21.31 -0.70
C ARG A 67 14.11 -22.31 0.43
N ILE A 68 13.50 -22.10 1.60
CA ILE A 68 13.58 -23.03 2.73
C ILE A 68 13.00 -24.40 2.35
N SER A 69 11.85 -24.44 1.67
CA SER A 69 11.23 -25.68 1.19
C SER A 69 12.12 -26.42 0.22
N THR A 70 12.77 -25.70 -0.70
CA THR A 70 13.73 -26.27 -1.65
C THR A 70 14.94 -26.85 -0.95
N LEU A 71 15.54 -26.12 0.00
CA LEU A 71 16.67 -26.59 0.81
C LEU A 71 16.29 -27.82 1.64
N LYS A 72 15.10 -27.84 2.25
CA LYS A 72 14.58 -29.00 2.98
C LYS A 72 14.39 -30.22 2.06
N SER A 73 13.91 -30.00 0.84
CA SER A 73 13.75 -31.04 -0.17
C SER A 73 15.11 -31.63 -0.58
N LEU A 74 16.11 -30.78 -0.83
CA LEU A 74 17.49 -31.21 -1.10
C LEU A 74 18.08 -31.99 0.08
N THR A 75 17.88 -31.51 1.30
CA THR A 75 18.33 -32.19 2.52
C THR A 75 17.66 -33.57 2.68
N ARG A 76 16.39 -33.70 2.30
CA ARG A 76 15.67 -34.99 2.32
C ARG A 76 16.26 -35.96 1.29
N VAL A 77 16.60 -35.48 0.11
CA VAL A 77 17.28 -36.27 -0.92
C VAL A 77 18.66 -36.71 -0.42
N GLU A 78 19.45 -35.79 0.13
CA GLU A 78 20.76 -36.08 0.74
C GLU A 78 20.64 -37.16 1.82
N LYS A 79 19.71 -37.03 2.77
CA LYS A 79 19.47 -38.05 3.81
C LYS A 79 19.12 -39.41 3.21
N THR A 80 18.34 -39.45 2.13
CA THR A 80 17.97 -40.70 1.47
C THR A 80 19.16 -41.32 0.72
N ALA A 81 19.96 -40.48 0.05
CA ALA A 81 21.17 -40.91 -0.64
C ALA A 81 22.21 -41.48 0.34
N THR A 82 22.46 -40.79 1.45
CA THR A 82 23.37 -41.27 2.51
C THR A 82 22.89 -42.60 3.10
N LYS A 83 21.58 -42.76 3.35
CA LYS A 83 21.00 -44.05 3.80
C LYS A 83 21.20 -45.18 2.79
N LYS A 84 21.26 -44.88 1.50
CA LYS A 84 21.55 -45.85 0.43
C LYS A 84 23.04 -46.06 0.18
N GLY A 85 23.92 -45.47 1.00
CA GLY A 85 25.37 -45.63 0.92
C GLY A 85 26.07 -44.66 -0.04
N PHE A 86 25.35 -43.69 -0.62
CA PHE A 86 25.98 -42.65 -1.43
C PHE A 86 26.69 -41.64 -0.53
N VAL A 87 27.97 -41.37 -0.83
CA VAL A 87 28.82 -40.47 -0.06
C VAL A 87 28.95 -39.14 -0.79
N LYS A 88 28.87 -38.02 -0.06
CA LYS A 88 29.02 -36.67 -0.64
C LYS A 88 30.47 -36.46 -1.06
N THR A 89 30.74 -36.37 -2.35
CA THR A 89 32.08 -36.13 -2.90
C THR A 89 32.55 -34.72 -2.51
N LYS A 90 33.58 -34.61 -1.66
CA LYS A 90 34.08 -33.31 -1.16
C LYS A 90 34.90 -32.52 -2.18
N ASN A 91 35.51 -33.19 -3.16
CA ASN A 91 36.31 -32.59 -4.21
C ASN A 91 36.05 -33.34 -5.51
N VAL A 92 35.22 -32.79 -6.39
CA VAL A 92 35.22 -33.15 -7.80
C VAL A 92 36.15 -32.17 -8.50
N GLU A 93 37.40 -32.56 -8.63
CA GLU A 93 38.32 -31.88 -9.54
C GLU A 93 37.82 -32.21 -10.95
N VAL A 94 37.12 -31.27 -11.57
CA VAL A 94 36.70 -31.40 -12.96
C VAL A 94 37.97 -31.33 -13.78
N LEU A 95 38.50 -32.49 -14.16
CA LEU A 95 39.57 -32.59 -15.14
C LEU A 95 39.04 -31.98 -16.44
N SER A 96 39.37 -30.71 -16.66
CA SER A 96 39.11 -30.03 -17.92
C SER A 96 39.75 -30.89 -19.01
N PRO A 97 38.99 -31.38 -20.01
CA PRO A 97 39.58 -32.17 -21.07
C PRO A 97 40.66 -31.30 -21.73
N ALA A 98 41.91 -31.76 -21.66
CA ALA A 98 43.03 -31.11 -22.32
C ALA A 98 42.63 -30.85 -23.77
N GLY A 99 42.73 -29.58 -24.20
CA GLY A 99 42.33 -29.14 -25.54
C GLY A 99 42.97 -30.01 -26.64
N PRO A 100 42.38 -30.00 -27.85
CA PRO A 100 42.76 -30.93 -28.91
C PRO A 100 44.26 -30.84 -29.19
N ILE A 101 44.98 -31.90 -28.83
CA ILE A 101 46.37 -32.14 -29.20
C ILE A 101 46.44 -32.55 -30.67
N ALA A 102 46.11 -31.61 -31.56
CA ALA A 102 46.30 -31.76 -33.00
C ALA A 102 46.71 -30.41 -33.59
N ASN A 103 48.00 -30.11 -33.52
CA ASN A 103 48.64 -29.17 -34.43
C ASN A 103 48.97 -29.94 -35.72
N LYS A 104 48.39 -29.52 -36.84
CA LYS A 104 48.92 -29.78 -38.18
C LYS A 104 49.00 -28.47 -38.92
#